data_AF-A0A4W3GS11-F1
#
_entry.id   AF-A0A4W3GS11-F1
#
_cell.length_a   1.000
_cell.length_b   1.000
_cell.length_c   1.000
_cell.angle_alpha   90.00
_cell.angle_beta   90.00
_cell.angle_gamma   90.00
#
_symmetry.space_group_name_H-M   'P 1'
#
loop_
_entity.id
_entity.type
_entity.pdbx_description
1 polymer ?
#
loop_
_entity_poly.entity_id
_entity_poly.type
_entity_poly.pdbx_seq_one_letter_code
_entity_poly.pdbx_strand_id
1 'polypeptide(L)' 'LKRSSARVRLVFLGAAGVGKTSLIRRFLLDTFEPQYRRTVDELYCFPAMRKLSIQNSDAF' A
#
# COMPACT_ATOMS: atom_id res chain seq x y z
N LEU A 1 9.85 29.56 0.95
CA LEU A 1 10.09 28.44 0.01
C LEU A 1 8.85 27.54 -0.02
N LYS A 2 7.99 27.62 -1.05
CA LYS A 2 6.70 26.91 -1.09
C LYS A 2 6.94 25.49 -1.62
N ARG A 3 6.97 24.48 -0.73
CA ARG A 3 7.03 23.08 -1.16
C ARG A 3 5.73 22.75 -1.90
N SER A 4 5.82 22.47 -3.20
CA SER A 4 4.74 21.90 -3.98
C SER A 4 4.49 20.47 -3.49
N SER A 5 3.37 20.25 -2.80
CA SER A 5 2.96 18.92 -2.35
C SER A 5 2.38 18.14 -3.54
N ALA A 6 3.14 17.17 -4.05
CA ALA A 6 2.67 16.27 -5.09
C ALA A 6 1.71 15.24 -4.49
N ARG A 7 0.43 15.27 -4.90
CA ARG A 7 -0.56 14.26 -4.51
C ARG A 7 -0.48 13.09 -5.48
N VAL A 8 -0.06 11.92 -4.98
CA VAL A 8 0.01 10.68 -5.76
C VAL A 8 -1.17 9.78 -5.38
N ARG A 9 -1.79 9.12 -6.37
CA ARG A 9 -2.80 8.08 -6.15
C ARG A 9 -2.22 6.75 -6.59
N LEU A 10 -2.11 5.80 -5.66
CA LEU A 10 -1.63 4.45 -5.92
C LEU A 10 -2.81 3.48 -5.86
N VAL A 11 -2.91 2.57 -6.84
CA VAL A 11 -3.97 1.56 -6.94
C VAL A 11 -3.31 0.20 -7.10
N PHE A 12 -3.73 -0.78 -6.28
CA PHE A 12 -3.25 -2.15 -6.35
C PHE A 12 -4.28 -3.05 -7.02
N LEU A 13 -3.88 -3.70 -8.12
CA LEU A 13 -4.72 -4.63 -8.88
C LEU A 13 -4.15 -6.05 -8.80
N GLY A 14 -5.00 -7.06 -8.94
CA GLY A 14 -4.59 -8.47 -8.92
C GLY A 14 -5.72 -9.40 -8.44
N ALA A 15 -5.53 -10.71 -8.57
CA ALA A 15 -6.53 -11.72 -8.20
C ALA A 15 -6.95 -11.66 -6.72
N ALA A 16 -8.09 -12.24 -6.38
CA ALA A 16 -8.54 -12.37 -4.99
C ALA A 16 -7.56 -13.24 -4.20
N GLY A 17 -7.32 -12.91 -2.92
CA GLY A 17 -6.48 -13.73 -2.04
C GLY A 17 -4.96 -13.54 -2.18
N VAL A 18 -4.44 -12.84 -3.19
CA VAL A 18 -2.98 -12.65 -3.41
C VAL A 18 -2.27 -11.77 -2.37
N GLY A 19 -2.98 -11.30 -1.34
CA GLY A 19 -2.37 -10.55 -0.23
C GLY A 19 -2.23 -9.03 -0.41
N LYS A 20 -2.88 -8.40 -1.41
CA LYS A 20 -2.84 -6.93 -1.64
C LYS A 20 -3.08 -6.13 -0.35
N THR A 21 -4.15 -6.47 0.36
CA THR A 21 -4.56 -5.83 1.62
C THR A 21 -3.54 -6.01 2.73
N SER A 22 -3.01 -7.23 2.87
CA SER A 22 -1.97 -7.54 3.86
C SER A 22 -0.68 -6.78 3.58
N LEU A 23 -0.30 -6.62 2.32
CA LEU A 23 0.88 -5.84 1.92
C LEU A 23 0.70 -4.35 2.25
N ILE A 24 -0.45 -3.77 1.91
CA ILE A 24 -0.77 -2.36 2.21
C ILE A 24 -0.74 -2.11 3.72
N ARG A 25 -1.42 -2.96 4.50
CA ARG A 25 -1.47 -2.82 5.97
C ARG A 25 -0.11 -3.04 6.62
N ARG A 26 0.69 -4.01 6.14
CA ARG A 26 2.05 -4.20 6.64
C ARG A 26 2.93 -2.98 6.36
N PHE A 27 2.85 -2.41 5.17
CA PHE A 27 3.68 -1.25 4.82
C PHE A 27 3.28 0.02 5.57
N LEU A 28 1.98 0.32 5.63
CA LEU A 28 1.46 1.56 6.18
C LEU A 28 1.28 1.53 7.70
N LEU A 29 0.84 0.39 8.24
CA LEU A 29 0.42 0.24 9.63
C LEU A 29 1.31 -0.72 10.44
N ASP A 30 2.24 -1.42 9.79
CA ASP A 30 3.07 -2.48 10.39
C ASP A 30 2.24 -3.60 11.08
N THR A 31 1.07 -3.90 10.52
CA THR A 31 0.16 -4.93 11.03
C THR A 31 -0.11 -6.01 10.00
N PHE A 32 -0.42 -7.22 10.46
CA PHE A 32 -0.80 -8.34 9.62
C PHE A 32 -1.94 -9.13 10.26
N GLU A 33 -3.00 -9.35 9.49
CA GLU A 33 -4.13 -10.20 9.87
C GLU A 33 -4.02 -11.53 9.12
N PRO A 34 -3.83 -12.66 9.83
CA PRO A 34 -3.71 -13.97 9.19
C PRO A 34 -5.04 -14.48 8.60
N GLN A 35 -6.18 -14.02 9.10
CA GLN A 35 -7.48 -14.43 8.56
C GLN A 35 -7.82 -13.68 7.28
N TYR A 36 -8.04 -14.41 6.18
CA TYR A 36 -8.46 -13.80 4.93
C TYR A 36 -9.88 -13.25 5.04
N ARG A 37 -9.99 -11.93 4.92
CA ARG A 37 -11.26 -11.22 4.73
C ARG A 37 -11.25 -10.55 3.37
N ARG A 38 -12.24 -10.86 2.52
CA ARG A 38 -12.38 -10.21 1.21
C ARG A 38 -12.50 -8.70 1.42
N THR A 39 -11.66 -7.95 0.71
CA THR A 39 -11.71 -6.48 0.69
C THR A 39 -12.89 -6.04 -0.17
N VAL A 40 -13.80 -5.25 0.41
CA VAL A 40 -14.93 -4.63 -0.29
C VAL A 40 -14.49 -3.30 -0.89
N ASP A 41 -13.90 -2.42 -0.07
CA ASP A 41 -13.20 -1.19 -0.49
C ASP A 41 -12.31 -0.73 0.68
N GLU A 42 -11.13 -0.16 0.39
CA GLU A 42 -10.23 0.41 1.40
C GLU A 42 -9.50 1.64 0.83
N LEU A 43 -9.57 2.78 1.55
CA LEU A 43 -8.89 4.02 1.19
C LEU A 43 -7.99 4.49 2.32
N TYR A 44 -6.73 4.75 1.98
CA TYR A 44 -5.71 5.23 2.89
C TYR A 44 -5.20 6.61 2.44
N CYS A 45 -5.29 7.60 3.33
CA CYS A 45 -4.78 8.96 3.08
C CYS A 45 -3.75 9.30 4.17
N PHE A 46 -2.48 9.38 3.79
CA PHE A 46 -1.40 9.70 4.72
C PHE A 46 -0.73 11.01 4.31
N PRO A 47 -0.46 11.93 5.26
CA PRO A 47 0.21 13.20 4.98
C PRO A 47 1.68 13.01 4.58
N ALA A 48 2.30 11.91 5.01
CA ALA A 48 3.62 11.47 4.57
C ALA A 48 3.60 9.95 4.42
N MET A 49 3.89 9.46 3.21
CA MET A 49 4.06 8.03 2.98
C MET A 49 5.44 7.61 3.50
N ARG A 50 5.54 6.43 4.14
CA ARG A 50 6.84 5.78 4.37
C ARG A 50 7.57 5.65 3.03
N LYS A 51 8.88 5.83 3.00
CA LYS A 51 9.67 5.73 1.76
C LYS A 51 9.48 4.34 1.16
N LEU A 52 8.71 4.24 0.07
CA LEU A 52 8.57 3.04 -0.73
C LEU A 52 9.71 3.05 -1.76
N SER A 53 10.66 2.13 -1.62
CA SER A 53 11.70 1.89 -2.61
C SER A 53 11.47 0.49 -3.15
N ILE A 54 11.03 0.38 -4.40
CA ILE A 54 10.98 -0.89 -5.14
C ILE A 54 11.99 -0.73 -6.27
N GLN A 55 13.08 -1.47 -6.20
CA GLN A 55 14.06 -1.61 -7.26
C GLN A 55 13.66 -2.76 -8.19
N ASN A 56 14.09 -2.75 -9.44
CA ASN A 56 13.80 -3.86 -10.37
C ASN A 56 14.36 -5.20 -9.87
N SER A 57 15.35 -5.20 -8.98
CA SER A 57 15.86 -6.39 -8.28
C SER A 57 14.92 -6.92 -7.20
N ASP A 58 13.94 -6.13 -6.75
CA ASP A 58 13.00 -6.49 -5.69
C ASP A 58 11.74 -7.17 -6.25
N ALA A 59 11.57 -7.14 -7.58
CA ALA A 59 10.52 -7.88 -8.27
C ALA A 59 10.98 -9.34 -8.46
N PHE A 60 10.12 -10.28 -8.07
CA PHE A 60 10.30 -11.71 -8.28
C PHE A 60 10.38 -12.08 -9.77
#